data_AF-A0A2N5SZY2-F1
#
_entry.id   AF-A0A2N5SZY2-F1
#
_cell.length_a   1.000
_cell.length_b   1.000
_cell.length_c   1.000
_cell.angle_alpha   90.00
_cell.angle_beta   90.00
_cell.angle_gamma   90.00
#
_symmetry.space_group_name_H-M   'P 1'
#
loop_
_entity.id
_entity.type
_entity.pdbx_description
1 polymer ?
#
loop_
_entity_poly.entity_id
_entity_poly.type
_entity_poly.pdbx_seq_one_letter_code
_entity_poly.pdbx_strand_id
1 'polypeptide(L)'
;MQDVYKYCKFAQWIYDHKRNTDKIHAEDGFMVALRYNIQIQANAFAHMVTNPDSSLLVADISVMRPKVQQSCYATAWRFNQIKFGDINPYAKGESREDWDLTTAMKKSKKTAASTTKATTSSKTQASAKGKQPAATAAPRSSNYKGSNYDPNYSNR
;
A
#
# COMPACT_ATOMS: atom_id res chain seq x y z
N MET A 1 -10.52 -16.15 -22.30
CA MET A 1 -11.89 -15.64 -22.06
C MET A 1 -12.81 -15.90 -23.23
N GLN A 2 -12.43 -15.50 -24.45
CA GLN A 2 -13.25 -15.70 -25.64
C GLN A 2 -13.35 -17.18 -26.05
N ASP A 3 -12.23 -17.88 -26.20
CA ASP A 3 -12.22 -19.25 -26.74
C ASP A 3 -12.77 -20.29 -25.75
N VAL A 4 -12.50 -20.11 -24.45
CA VAL A 4 -12.88 -21.07 -23.40
C VAL A 4 -14.27 -20.79 -22.83
N TYR A 5 -14.59 -19.52 -22.55
CA TYR A 5 -15.82 -19.14 -21.83
C TYR A 5 -16.85 -18.42 -22.69
N LYS A 6 -16.54 -18.15 -23.98
CA LYS A 6 -17.46 -17.53 -24.95
C LYS A 6 -17.98 -16.15 -24.55
N TYR A 7 -17.34 -15.48 -23.60
CA TYR A 7 -17.68 -14.11 -23.18
C TYR A 7 -17.00 -13.06 -24.07
N CYS A 8 -17.40 -12.97 -25.35
CA CYS A 8 -16.76 -12.10 -26.33
C CYS A 8 -16.76 -10.62 -25.92
N LYS A 9 -17.91 -10.11 -25.42
CA LYS A 9 -18.06 -8.70 -25.03
C LYS A 9 -17.17 -8.32 -23.86
N PHE A 10 -17.16 -9.16 -22.82
CA PHE A 10 -16.33 -8.92 -21.64
C PHE A 10 -14.83 -9.10 -21.93
N ALA A 11 -14.47 -10.05 -22.81
CA ALA A 11 -13.09 -10.17 -23.28
C ALA A 11 -12.60 -8.90 -23.98
N GLN A 12 -13.44 -8.30 -24.83
CA GLN A 12 -13.16 -7.03 -25.48
C GLN A 12 -12.98 -5.90 -24.43
N TRP A 13 -13.86 -5.84 -23.43
CA TRP A 13 -13.74 -4.84 -22.36
C TRP A 13 -12.43 -4.96 -21.57
N ILE A 14 -11.99 -6.18 -21.26
CA ILE A 14 -10.69 -6.41 -20.62
C ILE A 14 -9.54 -5.91 -21.51
N TYR A 15 -9.61 -6.20 -22.81
CA TYR A 15 -8.59 -5.78 -23.76
C TYR A 15 -8.47 -4.24 -23.83
N ASP A 16 -9.59 -3.54 -23.92
CA ASP A 16 -9.61 -2.08 -23.98
C ASP A 16 -9.21 -1.46 -22.63
N HIS A 17 -9.62 -2.04 -21.51
CA HIS A 17 -9.17 -1.62 -20.17
C HIS A 17 -7.65 -1.78 -20.00
N LYS A 18 -7.07 -2.86 -20.52
CA LYS A 18 -5.61 -3.04 -20.54
C LYS A 18 -4.94 -1.93 -21.34
N ARG A 19 -5.45 -1.60 -22.54
CA ARG A 19 -4.92 -0.48 -23.34
C ARG A 19 -4.98 0.86 -22.59
N ASN A 20 -6.07 1.13 -21.87
CA ASN A 20 -6.17 2.35 -21.04
C ASN A 20 -5.13 2.35 -19.93
N THR A 21 -4.95 1.21 -19.25
CA THR A 21 -3.96 1.06 -18.18
C THR A 21 -2.53 1.21 -18.70
N ASP A 22 -2.23 0.66 -19.88
CA ASP A 22 -0.92 0.78 -20.54
C ASP A 22 -0.64 2.24 -20.92
N LYS A 23 -1.64 3.00 -21.37
CA LYS A 23 -1.51 4.45 -21.64
C LYS A 23 -1.19 5.23 -20.37
N ILE A 24 -1.95 4.99 -19.29
CA ILE A 24 -1.70 5.62 -17.98
C ILE A 24 -0.31 5.26 -17.47
N HIS A 25 0.14 4.01 -17.69
CA HIS A 25 1.47 3.58 -17.29
C HIS A 25 2.57 4.37 -18.02
N ALA A 26 2.39 4.61 -19.32
CA ALA A 26 3.34 5.36 -20.13
C ALA A 26 3.36 6.86 -19.79
N GLU A 27 2.21 7.46 -19.45
CA GLU A 27 2.08 8.90 -19.19
C GLU A 27 2.36 9.27 -17.72
N ASP A 28 1.74 8.55 -16.79
CA ASP A 28 1.68 8.91 -15.37
C ASP A 28 2.53 8.00 -14.47
N GLY A 29 3.03 6.88 -15.01
CA GLY A 29 3.87 5.92 -14.32
C GLY A 29 3.13 4.72 -13.71
N PHE A 30 3.92 3.74 -13.27
CA PHE A 30 3.42 2.43 -12.83
C PHE A 30 2.40 2.50 -11.70
N MET A 31 2.66 3.29 -10.66
CA MET A 31 1.81 3.32 -9.48
C MET A 31 0.44 3.96 -9.77
N VAL A 32 0.36 4.88 -10.71
CA VAL A 32 -0.90 5.49 -11.14
C VAL A 32 -1.73 4.47 -11.91
N ALA A 33 -1.11 3.78 -12.87
CA ALA A 33 -1.76 2.71 -13.64
C ALA A 33 -2.25 1.55 -12.76
N LEU A 34 -1.43 1.12 -11.79
CA LEU A 34 -1.80 0.05 -10.84
C LEU A 34 -3.01 0.43 -10.00
N ARG A 35 -3.02 1.64 -9.43
CA ARG A 35 -4.14 2.15 -8.62
C ARG A 35 -5.41 2.25 -9.45
N TYR A 36 -5.32 2.78 -10.67
CA TYR A 36 -6.44 2.87 -11.59
C TYR A 36 -7.02 1.48 -11.90
N ASN A 37 -6.16 0.52 -12.25
CA ASN A 37 -6.58 -0.83 -12.57
C ASN A 37 -7.33 -1.50 -11.39
N ILE A 38 -6.76 -1.45 -10.19
CA ILE A 38 -7.39 -2.02 -8.98
C ILE A 38 -8.75 -1.35 -8.72
N GLN A 39 -8.83 -0.03 -8.84
CA GLN A 39 -10.07 0.70 -8.54
C GLN A 39 -11.18 0.40 -9.57
N ILE A 40 -10.85 0.32 -10.86
CA ILE A 40 -11.82 -0.04 -11.90
C ILE A 40 -12.32 -1.48 -11.72
N GLN A 41 -11.42 -2.43 -11.44
CA GLN A 41 -11.81 -3.82 -11.19
C GLN A 41 -12.69 -3.94 -9.93
N ALA A 42 -12.29 -3.30 -8.82
CA ALA A 42 -13.06 -3.32 -7.58
C ALA A 42 -14.47 -2.75 -7.79
N ASN A 43 -14.60 -1.64 -8.51
CA ASN A 43 -15.90 -1.04 -8.82
C ASN A 43 -16.77 -1.95 -9.70
N ALA A 44 -16.16 -2.64 -10.68
CA ALA A 44 -16.87 -3.54 -11.58
C ALA A 44 -17.51 -4.73 -10.83
N PHE A 45 -16.83 -5.25 -9.81
CA PHE A 45 -17.34 -6.34 -8.98
C PHE A 45 -18.26 -5.87 -7.85
N ALA A 46 -18.05 -4.67 -7.29
CA ALA A 46 -18.87 -4.13 -6.22
C ALA A 46 -20.23 -3.60 -6.71
N HIS A 47 -20.29 -3.07 -7.94
CA HIS A 47 -21.48 -2.44 -8.50
C HIS A 47 -21.97 -3.21 -9.73
N MET A 48 -22.55 -4.38 -9.48
CA MET A 48 -23.30 -5.10 -10.51
C MET A 48 -24.54 -4.30 -10.90
N VAL A 49 -24.78 -4.12 -12.20
CA VAL A 49 -25.89 -3.37 -12.77
C VAL A 49 -27.06 -4.31 -13.03
N THR A 50 -28.23 -4.03 -12.48
CA THR A 50 -29.45 -4.79 -12.76
C THR A 50 -30.04 -4.33 -14.10
N ASN A 51 -30.22 -5.26 -15.03
CA ASN A 51 -30.93 -5.03 -16.29
C ASN A 51 -32.46 -4.97 -16.08
N PRO A 52 -33.21 -4.47 -17.09
CA PRO A 52 -34.67 -4.58 -17.13
C PRO A 52 -35.16 -6.04 -17.00
N ASP A 53 -34.36 -6.99 -17.48
CA ASP A 53 -34.59 -8.44 -17.39
C ASP A 53 -34.11 -9.04 -16.05
N SER A 54 -33.85 -8.22 -15.02
CA SER A 54 -33.36 -8.64 -13.69
C SER A 54 -32.00 -9.35 -13.65
N SER A 55 -31.33 -9.51 -14.80
CA SER A 55 -29.96 -10.04 -14.86
C SER A 55 -28.94 -9.01 -14.37
N LEU A 56 -27.98 -9.46 -13.55
CA LEU A 56 -26.88 -8.63 -13.06
C LEU A 56 -25.73 -8.62 -14.08
N LEU A 57 -25.40 -7.44 -14.61
CA LEU A 57 -24.24 -7.24 -15.49
C LEU A 57 -23.09 -6.55 -14.77
N VAL A 58 -21.88 -6.89 -15.19
CA VAL A 58 -20.68 -6.17 -14.78
C VAL A 58 -20.69 -4.79 -15.44
N ALA A 59 -20.32 -3.76 -14.68
CA ALA A 59 -20.16 -2.41 -15.23
C ALA A 59 -19.12 -2.41 -16.37
N ASP A 60 -19.36 -1.60 -17.40
CA ASP A 60 -18.44 -1.50 -18.52
C ASP A 60 -17.10 -0.87 -18.10
N ILE A 61 -16.06 -1.70 -18.10
CA ILE A 61 -14.67 -1.34 -17.75
C ILE A 61 -13.85 -0.86 -18.94
N SER A 62 -14.36 -0.98 -20.17
CA SER A 62 -13.63 -0.58 -21.38
C SER A 62 -13.43 0.94 -21.47
N VAL A 63 -14.37 1.70 -20.88
CA VAL A 63 -14.39 3.15 -20.95
C VAL A 63 -13.41 3.75 -19.95
N MET A 64 -12.46 4.55 -20.46
CA MET A 64 -11.53 5.30 -19.62
C MET A 64 -12.29 6.27 -18.70
N ARG A 65 -11.90 6.34 -17.43
CA ARG A 65 -12.50 7.21 -16.42
C ARG A 65 -11.49 8.28 -15.98
N PRO A 66 -11.43 9.46 -16.63
CA PRO A 66 -10.41 10.48 -16.35
C PRO A 66 -10.45 10.96 -14.89
N LYS A 67 -11.63 11.09 -14.28
CA LYS A 67 -11.75 11.49 -12.86
C LYS A 67 -11.07 10.50 -11.92
N VAL A 68 -11.17 9.19 -12.22
CA VAL A 68 -10.52 8.14 -11.42
C VAL A 68 -9.01 8.19 -11.64
N GLN A 69 -8.55 8.31 -12.89
CA GLN A 69 -7.13 8.47 -13.23
C GLN A 69 -6.51 9.66 -12.48
N GLN A 70 -7.14 10.83 -12.53
CA GLN A 70 -6.65 12.05 -11.85
C GLN A 70 -6.60 11.88 -10.33
N SER A 71 -7.58 11.19 -9.74
CA SER A 71 -7.56 10.86 -8.31
C SER A 71 -6.41 9.90 -7.95
N CYS A 72 -6.19 8.86 -8.77
CA CYS A 72 -5.07 7.94 -8.63
C CYS A 72 -3.73 8.66 -8.76
N TYR A 73 -3.61 9.59 -9.71
CA TYR A 73 -2.43 10.41 -9.92
C TYR A 73 -2.15 11.29 -8.70
N ALA A 74 -3.14 12.05 -8.23
CA ALA A 74 -3.01 12.90 -7.04
C ALA A 74 -2.59 12.07 -5.81
N THR A 75 -3.16 10.87 -5.65
CA THR A 75 -2.80 9.96 -4.56
C THR A 75 -1.36 9.48 -4.67
N ALA A 76 -0.92 9.03 -5.85
CA ALA A 76 0.45 8.62 -6.09
C ALA A 76 1.44 9.78 -5.87
N TRP A 77 1.08 11.00 -6.28
CA TRP A 77 1.85 12.20 -6.02
C TRP A 77 2.01 12.46 -4.52
N ARG A 78 0.91 12.38 -3.75
CA ARG A 78 0.92 12.60 -2.30
C ARG A 78 1.82 11.60 -1.56
N PHE A 79 1.94 10.37 -2.08
CA PHE A 79 2.84 9.35 -1.53
C PHE A 79 4.24 9.37 -2.12
N ASN A 80 4.57 10.34 -2.98
CA ASN A 80 5.84 10.43 -3.69
C ASN A 80 6.16 9.13 -4.48
N GLN A 81 5.14 8.54 -5.11
CA GLN A 81 5.17 7.25 -5.81
C GLN A 81 5.10 7.40 -7.35
N ILE A 82 5.16 8.63 -7.87
CA ILE A 82 5.07 8.90 -9.31
C ILE A 82 6.34 8.42 -10.02
N LYS A 83 7.49 8.71 -9.40
CA LYS A 83 8.81 8.33 -9.91
C LYS A 83 9.32 7.15 -9.11
N PHE A 84 9.90 6.19 -9.80
CA PHE A 84 10.81 5.26 -9.15
C PHE A 84 12.08 6.03 -8.81
N GLY A 85 12.57 5.91 -7.58
CA GLY A 85 13.92 6.39 -7.29
C GLY A 85 14.93 5.55 -8.08
N ASP A 86 15.99 6.18 -8.60
CA ASP A 86 17.05 5.47 -9.34
C ASP A 86 17.75 4.41 -8.48
N ILE A 87 17.65 4.56 -7.16
CA ILE A 87 18.30 3.72 -6.17
C ILE A 87 17.25 2.83 -5.50
N ASN A 88 17.39 1.51 -5.68
CA ASN A 88 16.64 0.54 -4.91
C ASN A 88 17.11 0.58 -3.44
N PRO A 89 16.25 0.94 -2.47
CA PRO A 89 16.67 1.05 -1.06
C PRO A 89 17.13 -0.28 -0.45
N TYR A 90 16.82 -1.42 -1.09
CA TYR A 90 17.27 -2.75 -0.67
C TYR A 90 18.58 -3.20 -1.35
N ALA A 91 19.17 -2.37 -2.21
CA ALA A 91 20.48 -2.66 -2.79
C ALA A 91 21.58 -2.66 -1.72
N LYS A 92 22.71 -3.29 -2.04
CA LYS A 92 23.89 -3.30 -1.15
C LYS A 92 24.39 -1.88 -0.90
N GLY A 93 24.60 -1.51 0.36
CA GLY A 93 25.03 -0.18 0.78
C GLY A 93 23.89 0.83 1.02
N GLU A 94 22.64 0.44 0.75
CA GLU A 94 21.49 1.34 0.85
C GLU A 94 20.73 1.21 2.18
N SER A 95 19.86 2.20 2.43
CA SER A 95 19.14 2.37 3.70
C SER A 95 18.38 1.13 4.23
N ARG A 96 18.03 0.18 3.37
CA ARG A 96 17.29 -1.04 3.69
C ARG A 96 17.97 -2.34 3.25
N GLU A 97 19.28 -2.35 3.00
CA GLU A 97 20.05 -3.59 2.68
C GLU A 97 19.74 -4.73 3.67
N ASP A 98 19.75 -4.41 4.97
CA ASP A 98 19.55 -5.36 6.05
C ASP A 98 18.08 -5.66 6.36
N TRP A 99 17.12 -5.16 5.60
CA TRP A 99 15.69 -5.39 5.87
C TRP A 99 15.24 -6.72 5.25
N ASP A 100 14.39 -7.45 5.97
CA ASP A 100 13.68 -8.60 5.44
C ASP A 100 12.51 -8.13 4.57
N LEU A 101 12.41 -8.66 3.35
CA LEU A 101 11.35 -8.35 2.40
C LEU A 101 9.98 -8.83 2.90
N THR A 102 9.95 -9.93 3.65
CA THR A 102 8.70 -10.57 4.09
C THR A 102 8.14 -9.88 5.34
N THR A 103 8.99 -9.60 6.32
CA THR A 103 8.58 -9.02 7.60
C THR A 103 8.60 -7.48 7.58
N ALA A 104 9.22 -6.86 6.57
CA ALA A 104 9.50 -5.42 6.53
C ALA A 104 10.20 -4.91 7.80
N MET A 105 11.00 -5.77 8.44
CA MET A 105 11.76 -5.49 9.65
C MET A 105 13.24 -5.64 9.37
N LYS A 106 14.08 -4.94 10.15
CA LYS A 106 15.53 -5.18 10.12
C LYS A 106 15.79 -6.64 10.49
N LYS A 107 16.59 -7.34 9.67
CA LYS A 107 17.07 -8.68 9.98
C LYS A 107 17.81 -8.63 11.30
N SER A 108 17.38 -9.45 12.25
CA SER A 108 18.13 -9.64 13.49
C SER A 108 19.49 -10.24 13.13
N LYS A 109 20.56 -9.47 13.33
CA LYS A 109 21.92 -10.01 13.27
C LYS A 109 21.98 -11.10 14.33
N LYS A 110 22.07 -12.37 13.93
CA LYS A 110 22.49 -13.43 14.85
C LYS A 110 23.89 -13.08 15.29
N THR A 111 24.03 -12.55 16.50
CA THR A 111 25.32 -12.39 17.15
C THR A 111 25.89 -13.80 17.28
N ALA A 112 26.89 -14.14 16.48
CA ALA A 112 27.78 -15.24 16.85
C ALA A 112 28.38 -14.82 18.20
N ALA A 113 28.06 -15.58 19.25
CA ALA A 113 28.52 -15.31 20.59
C ALA A 113 30.04 -15.45 20.64
N SER A 114 30.75 -14.34 20.45
CA SER A 114 32.14 -14.20 20.87
C SER A 114 32.13 -13.85 22.35
N THR A 115 32.27 -14.88 23.18
CA THR A 115 32.51 -14.76 24.62
C THR A 115 33.73 -13.88 24.89
N THR A 116 33.54 -12.69 25.46
CA THR A 116 34.55 -12.04 26.30
C THR A 116 33.86 -11.20 27.37
N LYS A 117 34.28 -11.40 28.62
CA LYS A 117 33.67 -10.89 29.86
C LYS A 117 33.83 -9.38 30.05
N ALA A 118 32.73 -8.77 30.50
CA ALA A 118 32.53 -7.67 31.47
C ALA A 118 33.47 -6.44 31.49
N THR A 119 32.86 -5.25 31.48
CA THR A 119 32.85 -4.33 32.64
C THR A 119 31.73 -3.30 32.50
N THR A 120 30.91 -3.18 33.55
CA THR A 120 29.82 -2.22 33.75
C THR A 120 30.33 -0.80 33.98
N SER A 121 29.72 0.19 33.33
CA SER A 121 29.57 1.52 33.94
C SER A 121 28.34 2.24 33.39
N SER A 122 27.39 2.47 34.29
CA SER A 122 26.16 3.25 34.10
C SER A 122 26.45 4.75 34.15
N LYS A 123 25.97 5.52 33.18
CA LYS A 123 25.65 6.95 33.33
C LYS A 123 24.40 7.33 32.53
N THR A 124 23.55 8.09 33.21
CA THR A 124 22.20 8.53 32.85
C THR A 124 22.22 9.90 32.14
N GLN A 125 21.10 10.24 31.46
CA GLN A 125 20.63 11.56 30.98
C GLN A 125 21.25 12.10 29.66
N ALA A 126 20.57 12.79 28.74
CA ALA A 126 19.27 13.48 28.75
C ALA A 126 18.66 13.64 27.34
N SER A 127 17.32 13.83 27.36
CA SER A 127 16.37 14.44 26.41
C SER A 127 16.85 15.25 25.19
N ALA A 128 16.21 15.05 24.03
CA ALA A 128 15.80 16.14 23.13
C ALA A 128 14.61 15.73 22.25
N LYS A 129 13.72 16.70 22.02
CA LYS A 129 12.33 16.58 21.60
C LYS A 129 12.20 17.08 20.15
N GLY A 130 11.50 16.33 19.29
CA GLY A 130 11.08 16.80 17.96
C GLY A 130 9.66 16.32 17.66
N LYS A 131 8.70 17.25 17.61
CA LYS A 131 7.28 17.04 17.29
C LYS A 131 7.03 17.38 15.82
N GLN A 132 6.20 16.59 15.12
CA GLN A 132 5.20 17.09 14.16
C GLN A 132 4.11 16.02 13.91
N PRO A 133 2.93 16.37 13.35
CA PRO A 133 1.64 16.01 13.93
C PRO A 133 0.92 14.91 13.13
N ALA A 134 0.09 14.13 13.80
CA ALA A 134 -0.91 13.29 13.14
C ALA A 134 -2.29 13.60 13.73
N ALA A 135 -3.18 14.10 12.88
CA ALA A 135 -4.61 14.00 13.10
C ALA A 135 -5.03 12.55 12.81
N THR A 136 -5.66 11.91 13.79
CA THR A 136 -6.26 10.58 13.65
C THR A 136 -7.77 10.73 13.53
N ALA A 137 -8.34 10.19 12.45
CA ALA A 137 -9.70 9.65 12.49
C ALA A 137 -9.59 8.15 12.86
N ALA A 138 -10.19 7.79 13.99
CA ALA A 138 -10.43 6.42 14.46
C ALA A 138 -11.64 5.81 13.70
N PRO A 139 -12.07 4.53 13.90
CA PRO A 139 -11.66 3.59 14.95
C PRO A 139 -11.49 2.13 14.50
N ARG A 140 -10.75 1.30 15.27
CA ARG A 140 -11.01 -0.13 15.44
C ARG A 140 -10.48 -0.58 16.82
N SER A 141 -11.36 -1.21 17.60
CA SER A 141 -11.10 -1.67 18.97
C SER A 141 -9.95 -2.67 19.02
N SER A 142 -8.85 -2.30 19.68
CA SER A 142 -7.71 -3.15 19.95
C SER A 142 -7.50 -3.20 21.46
N ASN A 143 -7.53 -4.41 22.04
CA ASN A 143 -7.31 -4.67 23.46
C ASN A 143 -5.83 -4.56 23.88
N TYR A 144 -4.99 -3.91 23.07
CA TYR A 144 -3.59 -3.70 23.38
C TYR A 144 -3.43 -2.46 24.28
N LYS A 145 -2.97 -2.65 25.51
CA LYS A 145 -2.80 -1.55 26.48
C LYS A 145 -1.42 -0.88 26.45
N GLY A 146 -0.48 -1.34 25.63
CA GLY A 146 0.84 -0.72 25.48
C GLY A 146 1.77 -0.95 26.67
N SER A 147 3.07 -0.76 26.45
CA SER A 147 4.14 -1.04 27.43
C SER A 147 4.21 -0.07 28.61
N ASN A 148 3.36 0.96 28.65
CA ASN A 148 3.27 1.96 29.71
C ASN A 148 1.86 2.04 30.32
N TYR A 149 1.12 0.93 30.33
CA TYR A 149 -0.20 0.90 30.97
C TYR A 149 -0.09 0.85 32.49
N ASP A 150 -0.57 1.90 33.16
CA ASP A 150 -0.78 1.90 34.60
C ASP A 150 -2.26 1.61 34.91
N PRO A 151 -2.58 0.48 35.55
CA PRO A 151 -3.95 0.12 35.89
C PRO A 151 -4.57 1.01 36.99
N ASN A 152 -3.80 1.85 37.69
CA ASN A 152 -4.30 2.70 38.78
C ASN A 152 -4.55 4.17 38.39
N TYR A 153 -4.53 4.51 37.09
CA TYR A 153 -4.71 5.88 36.61
C TYR A 153 -6.04 6.54 37.02
N SER A 154 -7.07 5.77 37.35
CA SER A 154 -8.41 6.29 37.63
C SER A 154 -8.66 6.76 39.07
N ASN A 155 -7.67 6.70 39.97
CA ASN A 155 -7.83 7.15 41.36
C ASN A 155 -6.85 8.28 41.72
N ARG A 156 -6.98 9.42 41.04
CA ARG A 156 -6.37 10.68 41.44
C ARG A 156 -7.37 11.83 41.37
#